data_AF-A0A166ER09-F1
#
_entry.id   AF-A0A166ER09-F1
#
_cell.length_a   1.000
_cell.length_b   1.000
_cell.length_c   1.000
_cell.angle_alpha   90.00
_cell.angle_beta   90.00
_cell.angle_gamma   90.00
#
_symmetry.space_group_name_H-M   'P 1'
#
loop_
_entity.id
_entity.type
_entity.pdbx_description
1 polymer ?
#
loop_
_entity_poly.entity_id
_entity_poly.type
_entity_poly.pdbx_seq_one_letter_code
_entity_poly.pdbx_strand_id
1 'polypeptide(L)'
;MSSSTSSSSASPVSTAPSTPPPAPSQYLVLGQPSVLKKLGSQLERDDRLLFVSGSGSAKDVSNALAKTNEILGPMAASSAIKPEDMRADSELLPPATAYPLFSNAGLTPQITLPVTSALNVHVLYRPPFTYPTLSATPANPLNPTAHPFGIPSRADWEQLWKTWDSVTLGMIPREMLHVKPIDLRHICLFYLGHIPTFLDMVLSKELGEANTEPKWFTEIFERGIDPHVDEPEYCHRHSVVPTKDEDWPTLEDIIAFRTRVRERTFKLYDDLESGKRTIYRRLGRVLMCAFEHEAWHVETLLYMLIQRSGTGTLTPPGFPAPLFPELVKQWALTPPPTEATVTLGPADVTLGWDDQESDDLLPELKYKTTNRGYGWDNESPERTVHVGAFRASWRPISNGEYLAWWRTKSLPIPASWVEKDGEIMVRTAFGPVGMDVAEQWPVMAAYDHMEMYAKELGGRLPTEAELRLFLDTYNTGYEEDGNVGFRNWHPVPATAGVDGKRGTNGGVWEWTSTKFDTHDDFDPTSIFVGYSSDFFDNVHQVVLGGSYATIPRQAGRRTARNFYQHNYPYAWVGGRVVYDVEA
;
A
#
# COMPACT_ATOMS: atom_id res chain seq x y z
N MET A 1 -39.50 -46.89 -40.59
CA MET A 1 -39.57 -45.65 -41.39
C MET A 1 -38.54 -44.69 -40.84
N SER A 2 -37.83 -44.03 -41.74
CA SER A 2 -36.53 -43.37 -41.57
C SER A 2 -36.53 -42.13 -40.67
N SER A 3 -35.36 -41.91 -40.10
CA SER A 3 -34.83 -40.74 -39.38
C SER A 3 -35.29 -39.35 -39.82
N SER A 4 -35.50 -38.46 -38.85
CA SER A 4 -35.43 -37.01 -39.02
C SER A 4 -34.65 -36.37 -37.87
N THR A 5 -33.37 -36.11 -38.11
CA THR A 5 -32.54 -35.15 -37.38
C THR A 5 -32.75 -33.75 -37.95
N SER A 6 -33.21 -32.80 -37.15
CA SER A 6 -33.25 -31.38 -37.54
C SER A 6 -32.09 -30.62 -36.89
N SER A 7 -31.08 -30.30 -37.70
CA SER A 7 -30.03 -29.33 -37.38
C SER A 7 -30.55 -27.91 -37.64
N SER A 8 -30.68 -27.09 -36.60
CA SER A 8 -30.80 -25.63 -36.77
C SER A 8 -29.41 -25.00 -36.62
N SER A 9 -28.86 -24.53 -37.73
CA SER A 9 -27.65 -23.72 -37.79
C SER A 9 -27.85 -22.38 -37.09
N ALA A 10 -27.22 -22.19 -35.94
CA ALA A 10 -27.03 -20.86 -35.36
C ALA A 10 -25.92 -20.13 -36.14
N SER A 11 -26.22 -18.93 -36.61
CA SER A 11 -25.30 -18.05 -37.32
C SER A 11 -24.05 -17.75 -36.48
N PRO A 12 -22.84 -17.73 -37.08
CA PRO A 12 -21.65 -17.27 -36.39
C PRO A 12 -21.81 -15.78 -36.04
N VAL A 13 -21.68 -15.46 -34.76
CA VAL A 13 -21.60 -14.07 -34.29
C VAL A 13 -20.36 -13.44 -34.91
N SER A 14 -20.61 -12.36 -35.64
CA SER A 14 -19.64 -11.48 -36.29
C SER A 14 -18.43 -11.20 -35.40
N THR A 15 -17.26 -11.71 -35.79
CA THR A 15 -15.97 -11.20 -35.32
C THR A 15 -15.83 -9.77 -35.86
N ALA A 16 -16.01 -8.78 -34.98
CA ALA A 16 -15.70 -7.39 -35.29
C ALA A 16 -14.25 -7.29 -35.81
N PRO A 17 -13.97 -6.41 -36.78
CA PRO A 17 -12.60 -6.16 -37.20
C PRO A 17 -11.87 -5.54 -36.00
N SER A 18 -10.94 -6.28 -35.40
CA SER A 18 -10.00 -5.70 -34.44
C SER A 18 -9.06 -4.80 -35.25
N THR A 19 -9.41 -3.52 -35.39
CA THR A 19 -8.37 -2.50 -35.58
C THR A 19 -7.31 -2.74 -34.51
N PRO A 20 -6.02 -2.87 -34.89
CA PRO A 20 -4.95 -2.91 -33.91
C PRO A 20 -5.12 -1.72 -32.97
N PRO A 21 -4.91 -1.88 -31.65
CA PRO A 21 -4.88 -0.73 -30.76
C PRO A 21 -3.91 0.32 -31.34
N PRO A 22 -4.25 1.62 -31.27
CA PRO A 22 -3.34 2.66 -31.72
C PRO A 22 -1.97 2.47 -31.07
N ALA A 23 -0.90 2.73 -31.82
CA ALA A 23 0.45 2.66 -31.27
C ALA A 23 0.54 3.64 -30.08
N PRO A 24 1.18 3.23 -28.96
CA PRO A 24 1.30 4.08 -27.79
C PRO A 24 1.96 5.40 -28.15
N SER A 25 1.36 6.50 -27.69
CA SER A 25 1.89 7.85 -27.92
C SER A 25 2.85 8.22 -26.80
N GLN A 26 3.93 8.92 -27.14
CA GLN A 26 4.87 9.40 -26.14
C GLN A 26 5.07 10.92 -26.27
N TYR A 27 4.96 11.61 -25.13
CA TYR A 27 4.98 13.07 -25.05
C TYR A 27 6.26 13.54 -24.36
N LEU A 28 7.00 14.46 -24.98
CA LEU A 28 8.19 15.06 -24.40
C LEU A 28 7.87 16.43 -23.80
N VAL A 29 8.18 16.59 -22.51
CA VAL A 29 7.99 17.83 -21.75
C VAL A 29 9.34 18.31 -21.22
N LEU A 30 9.72 19.52 -21.61
CA LEU A 30 10.97 20.14 -21.17
C LEU A 30 10.70 21.14 -20.04
N GLY A 31 11.10 20.81 -18.81
CA GLY A 31 11.27 21.80 -17.73
C GLY A 31 10.04 22.61 -17.31
N GLN A 32 8.82 22.18 -17.66
CA GLN A 32 7.58 22.90 -17.33
C GLN A 32 6.64 22.05 -16.45
N PRO A 33 6.85 22.03 -15.12
CA PRO A 33 5.97 21.30 -14.19
C PRO A 33 4.48 21.64 -14.32
N SER A 34 4.16 22.89 -14.67
CA SER A 34 2.78 23.39 -14.77
C SER A 34 1.93 22.68 -15.82
N VAL A 35 2.54 22.08 -16.85
CA VAL A 35 1.80 21.36 -17.89
C VAL A 35 1.50 19.91 -17.53
N LEU A 36 2.17 19.34 -16.51
CA LEU A 36 2.07 17.92 -16.16
C LEU A 36 0.65 17.51 -15.81
N LYS A 37 -0.10 18.31 -15.05
CA LYS A 37 -1.48 18.01 -14.69
C LYS A 37 -2.41 17.92 -15.90
N LYS A 38 -2.21 18.81 -16.88
CA LYS A 38 -3.01 18.83 -18.12
C LYS A 38 -2.65 17.66 -19.04
N LEU A 39 -1.36 17.39 -19.21
CA LEU A 39 -0.91 16.30 -20.09
C LEU A 39 -1.21 14.93 -19.47
N GLY A 40 -1.00 14.78 -18.16
CA GLY A 40 -1.31 13.55 -17.44
C GLY A 40 -2.79 13.18 -17.54
N SER A 41 -3.70 14.15 -17.55
CA SER A 41 -5.13 13.87 -17.74
C SER A 41 -5.51 13.48 -19.18
N GLN A 42 -4.61 13.66 -20.14
CA GLN A 42 -4.78 13.29 -21.55
C GLN A 42 -4.09 11.97 -21.92
N LEU A 43 -3.17 11.46 -21.10
CA LEU A 43 -2.49 10.19 -21.35
C LEU A 43 -3.48 9.03 -21.33
N GLU A 44 -3.40 8.18 -22.35
CA GLU A 44 -4.00 6.85 -22.38
C GLU A 44 -3.09 5.83 -21.68
N ARG A 45 -3.59 4.61 -21.49
CA ARG A 45 -2.99 3.59 -20.63
C ARG A 45 -1.55 3.22 -21.00
N ASP A 46 -1.24 3.12 -22.29
CA ASP A 46 0.08 2.69 -22.77
C ASP A 46 0.99 3.88 -23.13
N ASP A 47 0.50 5.11 -22.98
CA ASP A 47 1.29 6.29 -23.28
C ASP A 47 2.40 6.50 -22.24
N ARG A 48 3.46 7.18 -22.67
CA ARG A 48 4.54 7.63 -21.78
C ARG A 48 4.76 9.12 -21.91
N LEU A 49 5.10 9.75 -20.80
CA LEU A 49 5.50 11.15 -20.77
C LEU A 49 6.95 11.24 -20.30
N LEU A 50 7.81 11.74 -21.16
CA LEU A 50 9.21 11.99 -20.87
C LEU A 50 9.33 13.40 -20.31
N PHE A 51 9.50 13.51 -19.00
CA PHE A 51 9.73 14.79 -18.34
C PHE A 51 11.22 14.99 -18.13
N VAL A 52 11.77 16.05 -18.70
CA VAL A 52 13.19 16.41 -18.55
C VAL A 52 13.33 17.47 -17.46
N SER A 53 14.19 17.21 -16.47
CA SER A 53 14.54 18.16 -15.40
C SER A 53 16.04 18.42 -15.37
N GLY A 54 16.44 19.62 -14.93
CA GLY A 54 17.82 20.09 -14.99
C GLY A 54 18.16 20.88 -16.25
N SER A 55 19.47 21.04 -16.51
CA SER A 55 20.01 21.83 -17.60
C SER A 55 20.93 20.98 -18.49
N GLY A 56 20.75 21.09 -19.81
CA GLY A 56 21.50 20.30 -20.79
C GLY A 56 21.40 20.84 -22.22
N SER A 57 22.41 20.51 -23.03
CA SER A 57 22.42 20.86 -24.45
C SER A 57 21.39 20.04 -25.25
N ALA A 58 21.07 20.48 -26.47
CA ALA A 58 20.24 19.69 -27.38
C ALA A 58 20.81 18.29 -27.66
N LYS A 59 22.14 18.15 -27.63
CA LYS A 59 22.80 16.84 -27.75
C LYS A 59 22.53 15.96 -26.53
N ASP A 60 22.55 16.52 -25.33
CA ASP A 60 22.27 15.77 -24.10
C ASP A 60 20.82 15.30 -24.06
N VAL A 61 19.87 16.18 -24.43
CA VAL A 61 18.45 15.82 -24.56
C VAL A 61 18.24 14.74 -25.63
N SER A 62 18.86 14.88 -26.80
CA SER A 62 18.79 13.87 -27.87
C SER A 62 19.34 12.51 -27.44
N ASN A 63 20.49 12.48 -26.75
CA ASN A 63 21.07 11.25 -26.20
C ASN A 63 20.14 10.60 -25.17
N ALA A 64 19.50 11.40 -24.33
CA ALA A 64 18.54 10.90 -23.34
C ALA A 64 17.33 10.24 -24.02
N LEU A 65 16.82 10.86 -25.09
CA LEU A 65 15.73 10.30 -25.89
C LEU A 65 16.16 9.01 -26.59
N ALA A 66 17.38 8.95 -27.13
CA ALA A 66 17.93 7.74 -27.73
C ALA A 66 18.03 6.60 -26.69
N LYS A 67 18.54 6.88 -25.50
CA LYS A 67 18.60 5.91 -24.40
C LYS A 67 17.21 5.45 -23.95
N THR A 68 16.25 6.37 -23.91
CA THR A 68 14.85 6.03 -23.58
C THR A 68 14.24 5.12 -24.66
N ASN A 69 14.48 5.41 -25.95
CA ASN A 69 14.08 4.55 -27.07
C ASN A 69 14.71 3.15 -26.98
N GLU A 70 15.96 3.05 -26.54
CA GLU A 70 16.64 1.76 -26.37
C GLU A 70 15.95 0.91 -25.29
N ILE A 71 15.54 1.55 -24.19
CA ILE A 71 14.91 0.88 -23.05
C ILE A 71 13.43 0.52 -23.33
N LEU A 72 12.69 1.42 -23.97
CA LEU A 72 11.23 1.27 -24.16
C LEU A 72 10.83 0.79 -25.57
N GLY A 73 11.78 0.71 -26.50
CA GLY A 73 11.52 0.49 -27.93
C GLY A 73 11.31 1.81 -28.72
N PRO A 74 11.28 1.75 -30.06
CA PRO A 74 11.18 2.92 -30.92
C PRO A 74 9.88 3.69 -30.70
N MET A 75 10.00 4.98 -30.39
CA MET A 75 8.89 5.88 -30.11
C MET A 75 8.24 6.44 -31.38
N ALA A 76 6.91 6.39 -31.48
CA ALA A 76 6.16 7.21 -32.43
C ALA A 76 6.17 8.66 -31.92
N ALA A 77 7.21 9.42 -32.27
CA ALA A 77 7.35 10.80 -31.80
C ALA A 77 6.25 11.69 -32.38
N SER A 78 5.34 12.20 -31.54
CA SER A 78 4.57 13.41 -31.85
C SER A 78 5.32 14.63 -31.31
N SER A 79 6.53 14.92 -31.80
CA SER A 79 7.19 16.18 -31.45
C SER A 79 6.86 17.25 -32.50
N ALA A 80 6.32 18.37 -32.05
CA ALA A 80 6.26 19.60 -32.85
C ALA A 80 7.61 20.35 -32.88
N ILE A 81 8.62 19.84 -32.16
CA ILE A 81 9.91 20.48 -31.93
C ILE A 81 11.01 19.57 -32.50
N LYS A 82 11.90 20.14 -33.31
CA LYS A 82 13.05 19.43 -33.87
C LYS A 82 14.12 19.17 -32.79
N PRO A 83 14.78 17.99 -32.78
CA PRO A 83 15.78 17.64 -31.76
C PRO A 83 16.88 18.69 -31.54
N GLU A 84 17.31 19.38 -32.60
CA GLU A 84 18.31 20.45 -32.56
C GLU A 84 17.91 21.71 -31.76
N ASP A 85 16.62 21.91 -31.53
CA ASP A 85 16.06 23.08 -30.82
C ASP A 85 15.70 22.77 -29.35
N MET A 86 15.90 21.53 -28.89
CA MET A 86 15.46 21.07 -27.57
C MET A 86 16.50 21.35 -26.49
N ARG A 87 16.47 22.54 -25.89
CA ARG A 87 17.28 22.84 -24.70
C ARG A 87 16.44 22.65 -23.44
N ALA A 88 16.97 21.90 -22.48
CA ALA A 88 16.42 21.85 -21.14
C ALA A 88 17.15 22.89 -20.28
N ASP A 89 16.40 23.77 -19.65
CA ASP A 89 16.92 24.73 -18.68
C ASP A 89 15.88 24.87 -17.56
N SER A 90 16.02 24.02 -16.55
CA SER A 90 15.12 23.91 -15.42
C SER A 90 15.89 23.44 -14.18
N GLU A 91 15.27 23.53 -13.02
CA GLU A 91 15.85 22.95 -11.81
C GLU A 91 15.94 21.42 -11.94
N LEU A 92 17.05 20.85 -11.48
CA LEU A 92 17.19 19.40 -11.34
C LEU A 92 16.28 18.95 -10.19
N LEU A 93 15.37 18.01 -10.46
CA LEU A 93 14.43 17.56 -9.43
C LEU A 93 14.97 16.32 -8.70
N PRO A 94 15.30 16.44 -7.39
CA PRO A 94 15.58 15.25 -6.57
C PRO A 94 14.29 14.45 -6.32
N PRO A 95 14.38 13.15 -5.96
CA PRO A 95 13.21 12.30 -5.72
C PRO A 95 12.17 12.91 -4.77
N ALA A 96 12.61 13.52 -3.67
CA ALA A 96 11.74 14.16 -2.68
C ALA A 96 10.88 15.31 -3.24
N THR A 97 11.28 15.94 -4.34
CA THR A 97 10.49 16.99 -5.02
C THR A 97 9.76 16.44 -6.24
N ALA A 98 10.39 15.52 -6.98
CA ALA A 98 9.87 14.96 -8.22
C ALA A 98 8.62 14.10 -7.98
N TYR A 99 8.66 13.21 -6.97
CA TYR A 99 7.56 12.26 -6.75
C TYR A 99 6.25 12.92 -6.33
N PRO A 100 6.23 13.86 -5.35
CA PRO A 100 5.03 14.64 -5.04
C PRO A 100 4.46 15.37 -6.25
N LEU A 101 5.33 15.99 -7.05
CA LEU A 101 4.94 16.70 -8.26
C LEU A 101 4.21 15.77 -9.25
N PHE A 102 4.75 14.56 -9.47
CA PHE A 102 4.15 13.60 -10.39
C PHE A 102 2.85 13.01 -9.85
N SER A 103 2.82 12.58 -8.57
CA SER A 103 1.61 12.04 -7.93
C SER A 103 0.46 13.05 -7.96
N ASN A 104 0.73 14.32 -7.65
CA ASN A 104 -0.28 15.38 -7.69
C ASN A 104 -0.75 15.74 -9.13
N ALA A 105 0.01 15.35 -10.15
CA ALA A 105 -0.37 15.44 -11.55
C ALA A 105 -1.10 14.17 -12.05
N GLY A 106 -1.31 13.16 -11.21
CA GLY A 106 -1.92 11.89 -11.61
C GLY A 106 -0.95 10.96 -12.36
N LEU A 107 0.35 11.14 -12.17
CA LEU A 107 1.42 10.43 -12.88
C LEU A 107 2.30 9.63 -11.92
N THR A 108 2.94 8.58 -12.44
CA THR A 108 3.91 7.76 -11.69
C THR A 108 5.18 7.58 -12.53
N PRO A 109 6.37 7.72 -11.93
CA PRO A 109 7.62 7.42 -12.63
C PRO A 109 7.82 5.91 -12.75
N GLN A 110 8.00 5.43 -13.98
CA GLN A 110 8.44 4.05 -14.24
C GLN A 110 9.95 3.92 -14.03
N ILE A 111 10.73 4.93 -14.43
CA ILE A 111 12.18 5.03 -14.22
C ILE A 111 12.65 6.48 -14.29
N THR A 112 13.74 6.82 -13.59
CA THR A 112 14.45 8.09 -13.75
C THR A 112 15.88 7.83 -14.22
N LEU A 113 16.21 8.35 -15.40
CA LEU A 113 17.50 8.17 -16.04
C LEU A 113 18.34 9.45 -15.84
N PRO A 114 19.43 9.40 -15.04
CA PRO A 114 20.41 10.47 -15.05
C PRO A 114 21.17 10.42 -16.37
N VAL A 115 21.14 11.53 -17.09
CA VAL A 115 21.82 11.70 -18.39
C VAL A 115 23.18 12.33 -18.16
N THR A 116 23.23 13.35 -17.31
CA THR A 116 24.44 14.01 -16.83
C THR A 116 24.27 14.29 -15.34
N SER A 117 25.29 14.85 -14.68
CA SER A 117 25.16 15.31 -13.28
C SER A 117 24.16 16.45 -13.10
N ALA A 118 23.71 17.08 -14.18
CA ALA A 118 22.82 18.23 -14.16
C ALA A 118 21.52 18.01 -14.96
N LEU A 119 21.25 16.79 -15.45
CA LEU A 119 20.11 16.50 -16.32
C LEU A 119 19.54 15.10 -16.05
N ASN A 120 18.25 15.05 -15.75
CA ASN A 120 17.49 13.81 -15.58
C ASN A 120 16.36 13.72 -16.60
N VAL A 121 16.05 12.49 -17.02
CA VAL A 121 14.81 12.17 -17.76
C VAL A 121 13.97 11.21 -16.93
N HIS A 122 12.75 11.64 -16.63
CA HIS A 122 11.76 10.85 -15.93
C HIS A 122 10.80 10.26 -16.96
N VAL A 123 10.70 8.93 -16.99
CA VAL A 123 9.71 8.22 -17.79
C VAL A 123 8.47 8.06 -16.94
N LEU A 124 7.43 8.85 -17.24
CA LEU A 124 6.18 8.86 -16.50
C LEU A 124 5.09 8.13 -17.27
N TYR A 125 4.13 7.58 -16.54
CA TYR A 125 2.89 7.03 -17.09
C TYR A 125 1.72 7.42 -16.19
N ARG A 126 0.50 7.29 -16.74
CA ARG A 126 -0.73 7.47 -15.96
C ARG A 126 -1.23 6.10 -15.48
N PRO A 127 -1.13 5.77 -14.19
CA PRO A 127 -1.69 4.53 -13.68
C PRO A 127 -3.23 4.57 -13.67
N PRO A 128 -3.91 3.40 -13.58
CA PRO A 128 -5.35 3.33 -13.35
C PRO A 128 -5.81 4.11 -12.11
N PHE A 129 -4.95 4.20 -11.11
CA PHE A 129 -5.17 4.95 -9.89
C PHE A 129 -3.81 5.42 -9.33
N THR A 130 -3.78 6.60 -8.72
CA THR A 130 -2.65 7.10 -7.92
C THR A 130 -3.19 7.97 -6.79
N TYR A 131 -2.51 7.99 -5.66
CA TYR A 131 -2.93 8.79 -4.52
C TYR A 131 -2.27 10.17 -4.56
N PRO A 132 -3.01 11.27 -4.34
CA PRO A 132 -2.39 12.56 -4.14
C PRO A 132 -1.59 12.58 -2.83
N THR A 133 -0.72 13.57 -2.68
CA THR A 133 -0.06 13.79 -1.39
C THR A 133 -1.06 14.22 -0.32
N LEU A 134 -0.80 13.87 0.95
CA LEU A 134 -1.64 14.28 2.08
C LEU A 134 -1.64 15.80 2.26
N SER A 135 -0.53 16.46 1.95
CA SER A 135 -0.39 17.92 1.88
C SER A 135 -1.32 18.56 0.84
N ALA A 136 -1.77 17.80 -0.16
CA ALA A 136 -2.71 18.22 -1.19
C ALA A 136 -4.18 17.86 -0.87
N THR A 137 -4.48 17.41 0.34
CA THR A 137 -5.86 17.12 0.78
C THR A 137 -6.74 18.35 0.54
N PRO A 138 -7.84 18.26 -0.23
CA PRO A 138 -8.69 19.39 -0.50
C PRO A 138 -9.64 19.66 0.67
N ALA A 139 -9.87 20.94 0.98
CA ALA A 139 -10.97 21.34 1.85
C ALA A 139 -12.32 21.00 1.19
N ASN A 140 -13.27 20.54 1.99
CA ASN A 140 -14.64 20.24 1.54
C ASN A 140 -15.64 20.47 2.69
N PRO A 141 -16.97 20.44 2.46
CA PRO A 141 -17.95 20.74 3.50
C PRO A 141 -17.84 19.88 4.78
N LEU A 142 -17.37 18.63 4.69
CA LEU A 142 -17.21 17.72 5.82
C LEU A 142 -15.81 17.77 6.44
N ASN A 143 -14.83 18.35 5.74
CA ASN A 143 -13.46 18.55 6.20
C ASN A 143 -12.97 19.95 5.77
N PRO A 144 -13.50 21.03 6.38
CA PRO A 144 -13.27 22.41 5.89
C PRO A 144 -11.84 22.90 6.12
N THR A 145 -11.08 22.27 7.02
CA THR A 145 -9.68 22.62 7.31
C THR A 145 -8.69 21.77 6.54
N ALA A 146 -9.15 20.92 5.60
CA ALA A 146 -8.30 20.04 4.82
C ALA A 146 -7.41 19.13 5.69
N HIS A 147 -7.90 18.69 6.85
CA HIS A 147 -7.13 17.85 7.75
C HIS A 147 -6.87 16.48 7.07
N PRO A 148 -5.63 16.02 6.88
CA PRO A 148 -5.32 14.83 6.07
C PRO A 148 -5.89 13.53 6.67
N PHE A 149 -6.11 13.52 7.99
CA PHE A 149 -6.73 12.41 8.71
C PHE A 149 -8.19 12.69 9.11
N GLY A 150 -8.83 13.70 8.52
CA GLY A 150 -10.24 14.06 8.76
C GLY A 150 -11.22 13.08 8.09
N ILE A 151 -12.50 13.45 7.98
CA ILE A 151 -13.51 12.60 7.35
C ILE A 151 -13.12 12.34 5.87
N PRO A 152 -13.06 11.08 5.40
CA PRO A 152 -12.79 10.78 4.00
C PRO A 152 -13.78 11.50 3.08
N SER A 153 -13.31 12.08 1.98
CA SER A 153 -14.14 12.69 0.94
C SER A 153 -14.68 11.64 -0.04
N ARG A 154 -15.63 12.02 -0.90
CA ARG A 154 -16.04 11.16 -2.02
C ARG A 154 -14.86 10.78 -2.93
N ALA A 155 -13.97 11.73 -3.20
CA ALA A 155 -12.80 11.47 -4.03
C ALA A 155 -11.88 10.42 -3.39
N ASP A 156 -11.76 10.41 -2.06
CA ASP A 156 -11.02 9.37 -1.33
C ASP A 156 -11.68 8.00 -1.52
N TRP A 157 -13.01 7.91 -1.37
CA TRP A 157 -13.78 6.67 -1.62
C TRP A 157 -13.62 6.16 -3.05
N GLU A 158 -13.79 7.03 -4.05
CA GLU A 158 -13.61 6.66 -5.45
C GLU A 158 -12.21 6.14 -5.73
N GLN A 159 -11.20 6.77 -5.12
CA GLN A 159 -9.82 6.38 -5.25
C GLN A 159 -9.54 5.02 -4.61
N LEU A 160 -10.02 4.79 -3.38
CA LEU A 160 -9.91 3.51 -2.69
C LEU A 160 -10.66 2.40 -3.45
N TRP A 161 -11.85 2.69 -3.97
CA TRP A 161 -12.62 1.74 -4.77
C TRP A 161 -11.95 1.38 -6.09
N LYS A 162 -11.25 2.32 -6.75
CA LYS A 162 -10.40 2.00 -7.91
C LYS A 162 -9.26 1.07 -7.53
N THR A 163 -8.61 1.30 -6.38
CA THR A 163 -7.58 0.40 -5.85
C THR A 163 -8.17 -0.99 -5.58
N TRP A 164 -9.26 -1.06 -4.82
CA TRP A 164 -9.97 -2.30 -4.50
C TRP A 164 -10.37 -3.09 -5.75
N ASP A 165 -10.99 -2.42 -6.72
CA ASP A 165 -11.47 -3.04 -7.96
C ASP A 165 -10.30 -3.50 -8.84
N SER A 166 -9.19 -2.73 -8.88
CA SER A 166 -7.98 -3.12 -9.61
C SER A 166 -7.37 -4.41 -9.04
N VAL A 167 -7.37 -4.56 -7.72
CA VAL A 167 -6.88 -5.79 -7.06
C VAL A 167 -7.88 -6.93 -7.23
N THR A 168 -9.13 -6.74 -6.80
CA THR A 168 -10.09 -7.85 -6.68
C THR A 168 -10.72 -8.30 -7.99
N LEU A 169 -10.95 -7.39 -8.93
CA LEU A 169 -11.55 -7.70 -10.24
C LEU A 169 -10.51 -7.73 -11.36
N GLY A 170 -9.32 -7.18 -11.11
CA GLY A 170 -8.24 -7.09 -12.08
C GLY A 170 -7.14 -8.14 -11.91
N MET A 171 -6.78 -8.49 -10.67
CA MET A 171 -5.67 -9.42 -10.39
C MET A 171 -6.12 -10.84 -10.05
N ILE A 172 -7.39 -11.03 -9.63
CA ILE A 172 -7.94 -12.33 -9.23
C ILE A 172 -8.71 -12.92 -10.42
N PRO A 173 -8.21 -13.96 -11.09
CA PRO A 173 -8.97 -14.62 -12.15
C PRO A 173 -10.10 -15.48 -11.53
N ARG A 174 -11.12 -15.85 -12.33
CA ARG A 174 -12.34 -16.52 -11.84
C ARG A 174 -12.03 -17.84 -11.12
N GLU A 175 -11.06 -18.59 -11.61
CA GLU A 175 -10.58 -19.85 -11.02
C GLU A 175 -9.94 -19.68 -9.63
N MET A 176 -9.52 -18.47 -9.25
CA MET A 176 -8.94 -18.18 -7.94
C MET A 176 -9.97 -17.73 -6.88
N LEU A 177 -11.23 -17.49 -7.26
CA LEU A 177 -12.25 -16.99 -6.34
C LEU A 177 -12.47 -17.95 -5.15
N HIS A 178 -12.42 -19.25 -5.40
CA HIS A 178 -12.60 -20.31 -4.39
C HIS A 178 -11.29 -20.88 -3.85
N VAL A 179 -10.16 -20.22 -4.14
CA VAL A 179 -8.84 -20.65 -3.67
C VAL A 179 -8.48 -19.91 -2.40
N LYS A 180 -7.80 -20.60 -1.48
CA LYS A 180 -7.06 -20.01 -0.35
C LYS A 180 -5.58 -19.93 -0.70
N PRO A 181 -5.04 -18.77 -1.13
CA PRO A 181 -3.60 -18.63 -1.33
C PRO A 181 -2.77 -18.79 -0.04
N ILE A 182 -3.40 -18.54 1.12
CA ILE A 182 -2.85 -18.73 2.46
C ILE A 182 -3.89 -19.51 3.26
N ASP A 183 -3.50 -20.62 3.89
CA ASP A 183 -4.44 -21.50 4.62
C ASP A 183 -5.07 -20.83 5.85
N LEU A 184 -4.36 -19.89 6.47
CA LEU A 184 -4.79 -19.05 7.60
C LEU A 184 -5.78 -17.95 7.21
N ARG A 185 -6.28 -17.96 5.97
CA ARG A 185 -7.17 -16.93 5.41
C ARG A 185 -8.37 -17.56 4.72
N HIS A 186 -9.45 -16.80 4.56
CA HIS A 186 -10.58 -17.22 3.73
C HIS A 186 -10.23 -17.23 2.24
N ILE A 187 -11.10 -17.84 1.43
CA ILE A 187 -10.99 -17.81 -0.04
C ILE A 187 -11.04 -16.37 -0.56
N CYS A 188 -10.50 -16.11 -1.76
CA CYS A 188 -10.52 -14.77 -2.35
C CYS A 188 -11.93 -14.16 -2.43
N LEU A 189 -12.95 -14.95 -2.79
CA LEU A 189 -14.35 -14.50 -2.91
C LEU A 189 -14.90 -13.91 -1.60
N PHE A 190 -14.46 -14.42 -0.45
CA PHE A 190 -14.90 -13.95 0.86
C PHE A 190 -14.72 -12.44 1.00
N TYR A 191 -13.54 -11.93 0.62
CA TYR A 191 -13.19 -10.53 0.81
C TYR A 191 -14.03 -9.58 -0.05
N LEU A 192 -14.47 -10.04 -1.24
CA LEU A 192 -15.36 -9.25 -2.10
C LEU A 192 -16.74 -9.04 -1.46
N GLY A 193 -17.22 -10.00 -0.67
CA GLY A 193 -18.46 -9.87 0.11
C GLY A 193 -18.25 -9.19 1.47
N HIS A 194 -17.13 -9.47 2.14
CA HIS A 194 -16.77 -8.93 3.44
C HIS A 194 -16.74 -7.41 3.47
N ILE A 195 -16.04 -6.77 2.54
CA ILE A 195 -15.85 -5.32 2.55
C ILE A 195 -17.15 -4.52 2.46
N PRO A 196 -18.02 -4.74 1.46
CA PRO A 196 -19.29 -4.03 1.45
C PRO A 196 -20.19 -4.41 2.64
N THR A 197 -20.08 -5.64 3.17
CA THR A 197 -20.88 -6.06 4.33
C THR A 197 -20.46 -5.30 5.58
N PHE A 198 -19.16 -5.19 5.86
CA PHE A 198 -18.65 -4.44 7.01
C PHE A 198 -19.09 -2.98 6.94
N LEU A 199 -18.89 -2.31 5.80
CA LEU A 199 -19.31 -0.93 5.57
C LEU A 199 -20.82 -0.75 5.81
N ASP A 200 -21.64 -1.64 5.25
CA ASP A 200 -23.10 -1.58 5.42
C ASP A 200 -23.51 -1.75 6.88
N MET A 201 -22.89 -2.69 7.62
CA MET A 201 -23.19 -2.97 9.01
C MET A 201 -22.88 -1.79 9.93
N VAL A 202 -21.67 -1.21 9.82
CA VAL A 202 -21.30 -0.08 10.69
C VAL A 202 -22.14 1.17 10.37
N LEU A 203 -22.49 1.40 9.10
CA LEU A 203 -23.39 2.48 8.71
C LEU A 203 -24.82 2.25 9.22
N SER A 204 -25.38 1.06 9.05
CA SER A 204 -26.72 0.72 9.55
C SER A 204 -26.85 0.91 11.05
N LYS A 205 -25.86 0.43 11.81
CA LYS A 205 -25.82 0.56 13.27
C LYS A 205 -25.77 2.03 13.68
N GLU A 206 -24.91 2.83 13.07
CA GLU A 206 -24.74 4.25 13.41
C GLU A 206 -25.96 5.10 13.01
N LEU A 207 -26.59 4.78 11.88
CA LEU A 207 -27.75 5.53 11.38
C LEU A 207 -29.08 5.06 11.97
N GLY A 208 -29.12 3.92 12.66
CA GLY A 208 -30.35 3.28 13.12
C GLY A 208 -31.23 2.78 11.97
N GLU A 209 -30.61 2.36 10.87
CA GLU A 209 -31.25 1.95 9.63
C GLU A 209 -31.10 0.43 9.40
N ALA A 210 -31.93 -0.15 8.54
CA ALA A 210 -31.77 -1.55 8.14
C ALA A 210 -30.57 -1.74 7.20
N ASN A 211 -29.93 -2.91 7.29
CA ASN A 211 -28.91 -3.35 6.33
C ASN A 211 -29.46 -3.45 4.91
N THR A 212 -28.59 -3.21 3.94
CA THR A 212 -28.84 -3.35 2.51
C THR A 212 -29.11 -4.82 2.18
N GLU A 213 -30.10 -5.11 1.33
CA GLU A 213 -30.39 -6.49 0.93
C GLU A 213 -29.28 -7.04 0.00
N PRO A 214 -28.94 -8.34 0.06
CA PRO A 214 -29.56 -9.36 0.92
C PRO A 214 -28.98 -9.39 2.34
N LYS A 215 -29.84 -9.28 3.36
CA LYS A 215 -29.40 -9.17 4.77
C LYS A 215 -28.57 -10.35 5.29
N TRP A 216 -28.82 -11.55 4.77
CA TRP A 216 -28.12 -12.75 5.20
C TRP A 216 -26.61 -12.73 4.88
N PHE A 217 -26.14 -11.81 4.03
CA PHE A 217 -24.70 -11.58 3.85
C PHE A 217 -24.00 -11.19 5.16
N THR A 218 -24.72 -10.54 6.09
CA THR A 218 -24.19 -10.24 7.44
C THR A 218 -23.89 -11.50 8.26
N GLU A 219 -24.40 -12.68 7.90
CA GLU A 219 -24.10 -13.92 8.62
C GLU A 219 -22.77 -14.53 8.16
N ILE A 220 -22.50 -14.47 6.84
CA ILE A 220 -21.37 -15.16 6.21
C ILE A 220 -20.15 -14.26 5.93
N PHE A 221 -20.33 -12.93 5.91
CA PHE A 221 -19.31 -11.95 5.55
C PHE A 221 -19.02 -10.91 6.66
N GLU A 222 -19.63 -10.99 7.85
CA GLU A 222 -19.44 -10.00 8.93
C GLU A 222 -17.98 -9.86 9.38
N ARG A 223 -17.28 -10.98 9.61
CA ARG A 223 -15.95 -10.96 10.25
C ARG A 223 -15.02 -11.99 9.65
N GLY A 224 -13.82 -11.53 9.27
CA GLY A 224 -12.74 -12.37 8.77
C GLY A 224 -12.19 -13.34 9.82
N ILE A 225 -11.35 -14.27 9.36
CA ILE A 225 -10.71 -15.29 10.19
C ILE A 225 -9.32 -14.84 10.64
N ASP A 226 -9.00 -15.10 11.91
CA ASP A 226 -7.66 -14.96 12.47
C ASP A 226 -7.36 -16.16 13.40
N PRO A 227 -6.86 -17.28 12.84
CA PRO A 227 -6.45 -18.43 13.63
C PRO A 227 -5.14 -18.12 14.36
N HIS A 228 -5.01 -18.61 15.59
CA HIS A 228 -3.74 -18.59 16.27
C HIS A 228 -2.76 -19.54 15.56
N VAL A 229 -1.57 -19.06 15.24
CA VAL A 229 -0.60 -19.82 14.44
C VAL A 229 0.03 -20.94 15.27
N ASP A 230 0.36 -20.68 16.55
CA ASP A 230 0.88 -21.73 17.46
C ASP A 230 -0.20 -22.73 17.92
N GLU A 231 -1.45 -22.29 18.03
CA GLU A 231 -2.57 -23.10 18.53
C GLU A 231 -3.73 -23.08 17.54
N PRO A 232 -3.69 -23.85 16.44
CA PRO A 232 -4.70 -23.78 15.38
C PRO A 232 -6.13 -24.11 15.81
N GLU A 233 -6.31 -24.74 16.98
CA GLU A 233 -7.62 -25.00 17.59
C GLU A 233 -8.25 -23.74 18.22
N TYR A 234 -7.43 -22.73 18.54
CA TYR A 234 -7.87 -21.43 19.02
C TYR A 234 -7.96 -20.44 17.86
N CYS A 235 -9.17 -19.96 17.60
CA CYS A 235 -9.42 -18.94 16.59
C CYS A 235 -10.39 -17.90 17.16
N HIS A 236 -10.09 -16.63 16.93
CA HIS A 236 -11.00 -15.55 17.26
C HIS A 236 -12.36 -15.75 16.58
N ARG A 237 -13.43 -15.19 17.16
CA ARG A 237 -14.79 -15.26 16.57
C ARG A 237 -14.73 -14.76 15.12
N HIS A 238 -15.22 -15.57 14.18
CA HIS A 238 -15.33 -15.23 12.77
C HIS A 238 -16.69 -15.65 12.21
N SER A 239 -17.03 -15.20 11.00
CA SER A 239 -18.27 -15.60 10.33
C SER A 239 -18.33 -17.10 10.08
N VAL A 240 -19.53 -17.69 10.21
CA VAL A 240 -19.76 -19.06 9.74
C VAL A 240 -19.87 -19.02 8.23
N VAL A 241 -18.85 -19.54 7.55
CA VAL A 241 -18.76 -19.49 6.08
C VAL A 241 -19.25 -20.79 5.45
N PRO A 242 -19.79 -20.74 4.21
CA PRO A 242 -20.09 -21.95 3.45
C PRO A 242 -18.86 -22.85 3.27
N THR A 243 -19.07 -24.17 3.33
CA THR A 243 -17.99 -25.17 3.18
C THR A 243 -17.88 -25.75 1.78
N LYS A 244 -18.93 -25.59 0.96
CA LYS A 244 -18.96 -26.02 -0.43
C LYS A 244 -19.01 -24.81 -1.36
N ASP A 245 -18.40 -24.93 -2.53
CA ASP A 245 -18.30 -23.84 -3.48
C ASP A 245 -19.67 -23.38 -3.98
N GLU A 246 -20.60 -24.32 -4.21
CA GLU A 246 -21.96 -24.03 -4.68
C GLU A 246 -22.85 -23.29 -3.66
N ASP A 247 -22.46 -23.29 -2.38
CA ASP A 247 -23.21 -22.65 -1.30
C ASP A 247 -22.81 -21.16 -1.12
N TRP A 248 -21.76 -20.70 -1.81
CA TRP A 248 -21.39 -19.28 -1.83
C TRP A 248 -22.31 -18.46 -2.75
N PRO A 249 -22.58 -17.18 -2.41
CA PRO A 249 -23.19 -16.26 -3.36
C PRO A 249 -22.33 -16.14 -4.63
N THR A 250 -22.98 -15.91 -5.77
CA THR A 250 -22.24 -15.69 -7.02
C THR A 250 -21.44 -14.38 -6.96
N LEU A 251 -20.37 -14.29 -7.75
CA LEU A 251 -19.62 -13.03 -7.89
C LEU A 251 -20.54 -11.88 -8.33
N GLU A 252 -21.46 -12.16 -9.24
CA GLU A 252 -22.44 -11.21 -9.75
C GLU A 252 -23.37 -10.68 -8.64
N ASP A 253 -23.85 -11.56 -7.74
CA ASP A 253 -24.67 -11.16 -6.58
C ASP A 253 -23.89 -10.27 -5.60
N ILE A 254 -22.63 -10.63 -5.33
CA ILE A 254 -21.72 -9.88 -4.45
C ILE A 254 -21.44 -8.49 -5.04
N ILE A 255 -21.15 -8.40 -6.35
CA ILE A 255 -20.94 -7.13 -7.03
C ILE A 255 -22.20 -6.26 -6.99
N ALA A 256 -23.38 -6.85 -7.22
CA ALA A 256 -24.64 -6.12 -7.14
C ALA A 256 -24.91 -5.57 -5.73
N PHE A 257 -24.63 -6.35 -4.68
CA PHE A 257 -24.69 -5.90 -3.29
C PHE A 257 -23.71 -4.76 -3.02
N ARG A 258 -22.44 -4.93 -3.39
CA ARG A 258 -21.40 -3.90 -3.26
C ARG A 258 -21.83 -2.58 -3.91
N THR A 259 -22.38 -2.62 -5.13
CA THR A 259 -22.85 -1.43 -5.83
C THR A 259 -23.92 -0.70 -5.03
N ARG A 260 -24.92 -1.42 -4.48
CA ARG A 260 -25.95 -0.80 -3.62
C ARG A 260 -25.37 -0.16 -2.36
N VAL A 261 -24.38 -0.79 -1.72
CA VAL A 261 -23.72 -0.23 -0.52
C VAL A 261 -22.91 1.03 -0.87
N ARG A 262 -22.18 1.02 -2.00
CA ARG A 262 -21.46 2.20 -2.50
C ARG A 262 -22.41 3.35 -2.83
N GLU A 263 -23.54 3.07 -3.49
CA GLU A 263 -24.61 4.04 -3.77
C GLU A 263 -25.22 4.60 -2.48
N ARG A 264 -25.52 3.74 -1.49
CA ARG A 264 -26.00 4.15 -0.16
C ARG A 264 -25.01 5.08 0.53
N THR A 265 -23.72 4.76 0.45
CA THR A 265 -22.65 5.60 1.01
C THR A 265 -22.68 6.98 0.35
N PHE A 266 -22.72 7.07 -0.98
CA PHE A 266 -22.78 8.37 -1.66
C PHE A 266 -24.08 9.13 -1.43
N LYS A 267 -25.20 8.44 -1.23
CA LYS A 267 -26.44 9.08 -0.79
C LYS A 267 -26.31 9.70 0.61
N LEU A 268 -25.58 9.05 1.52
CA LEU A 268 -25.29 9.62 2.84
C LEU A 268 -24.46 10.91 2.69
N TYR A 269 -23.45 10.92 1.82
CA TYR A 269 -22.70 12.15 1.53
C TYR A 269 -23.61 13.24 0.93
N ASP A 270 -24.58 12.90 0.06
CA ASP A 270 -25.52 13.90 -0.49
C ASP A 270 -26.32 14.56 0.64
N ASP A 271 -26.81 13.75 1.57
CA ASP A 271 -27.59 14.22 2.71
C ASP A 271 -26.73 15.08 3.66
N LEU A 272 -25.47 14.72 3.88
CA LEU A 272 -24.54 15.47 4.73
C LEU A 272 -24.12 16.80 4.10
N GLU A 273 -23.75 16.80 2.81
CA GLU A 273 -23.28 17.97 2.08
C GLU A 273 -24.41 18.98 1.79
N SER A 274 -25.65 18.50 1.59
CA SER A 274 -26.83 19.37 1.45
C SER A 274 -27.36 19.92 2.77
N GLY A 275 -26.83 19.44 3.92
CA GLY A 275 -27.31 19.79 5.24
C GLY A 275 -28.63 19.12 5.65
N LYS A 276 -29.17 18.20 4.82
CA LYS A 276 -30.33 17.37 5.19
C LYS A 276 -30.05 16.48 6.40
N ARG A 277 -28.80 16.07 6.57
CA ARG A 277 -28.29 15.38 7.76
C ARG A 277 -27.11 16.16 8.32
N THR A 278 -27.07 16.35 9.64
CA THR A 278 -25.93 16.97 10.32
C THR A 278 -24.84 15.94 10.58
N ILE A 279 -23.60 16.24 10.20
CA ILE A 279 -22.42 15.44 10.57
C ILE A 279 -22.11 15.61 12.06
N TYR A 280 -21.66 14.54 12.70
CA TYR A 280 -21.21 14.52 14.10
C TYR A 280 -20.02 13.57 14.21
N ARG A 281 -19.26 13.68 15.31
CA ARG A 281 -17.95 13.03 15.47
C ARG A 281 -17.99 11.52 15.26
N ARG A 282 -18.91 10.83 15.94
CA ARG A 282 -19.05 9.36 15.85
C ARG A 282 -19.31 8.89 14.42
N LEU A 283 -20.19 9.57 13.67
CA LEU A 283 -20.41 9.28 12.25
C LEU A 283 -19.16 9.55 11.39
N GLY A 284 -18.40 10.60 11.69
CA GLY A 284 -17.11 10.85 11.06
C GLY A 284 -16.10 9.72 11.31
N ARG A 285 -16.04 9.21 12.55
CA ARG A 285 -15.21 8.05 12.92
C ARG A 285 -15.66 6.77 12.24
N VAL A 286 -16.97 6.52 12.14
CA VAL A 286 -17.54 5.37 11.40
C VAL A 286 -17.13 5.39 9.93
N LEU A 287 -17.24 6.55 9.27
CA LEU A 287 -16.80 6.71 7.87
C LEU A 287 -15.30 6.48 7.71
N MET A 288 -14.47 7.00 8.62
CA MET A 288 -13.03 6.74 8.62
C MET A 288 -12.72 5.25 8.85
N CYS A 289 -13.34 4.64 9.86
CA CYS A 289 -13.14 3.24 10.22
C CYS A 289 -13.47 2.32 9.03
N ALA A 290 -14.62 2.51 8.39
CA ALA A 290 -15.00 1.71 7.24
C ALA A 290 -14.06 1.91 6.04
N PHE A 291 -13.60 3.14 5.82
CA PHE A 291 -12.64 3.48 4.76
C PHE A 291 -11.28 2.79 4.99
N GLU A 292 -10.70 2.93 6.18
CA GLU A 292 -9.41 2.33 6.51
C GLU A 292 -9.48 0.81 6.65
N HIS A 293 -10.63 0.26 7.06
CA HIS A 293 -10.87 -1.17 7.03
C HIS A 293 -10.75 -1.74 5.61
N GLU A 294 -11.41 -1.13 4.62
CA GLU A 294 -11.27 -1.53 3.21
C GLU A 294 -9.82 -1.41 2.74
N ALA A 295 -9.10 -0.37 3.14
CA ALA A 295 -7.68 -0.20 2.82
C ALA A 295 -6.77 -1.28 3.45
N TRP A 296 -7.01 -1.69 4.70
CA TRP A 296 -6.29 -2.81 5.32
C TRP A 296 -6.50 -4.14 4.59
N HIS A 297 -7.70 -4.35 4.06
CA HIS A 297 -8.01 -5.55 3.29
C HIS A 297 -7.42 -5.53 1.87
N VAL A 298 -7.17 -4.35 1.28
CA VAL A 298 -6.34 -4.26 0.06
C VAL A 298 -4.96 -4.85 0.35
N GLU A 299 -4.33 -4.42 1.44
CA GLU A 299 -2.99 -4.90 1.84
C GLU A 299 -2.99 -6.41 2.13
N THR A 300 -4.03 -6.89 2.82
CA THR A 300 -4.23 -8.32 3.12
C THR A 300 -4.37 -9.17 1.88
N LEU A 301 -5.22 -8.76 0.94
CA LEU A 301 -5.39 -9.47 -0.31
C LEU A 301 -4.08 -9.51 -1.10
N LEU A 302 -3.32 -8.43 -1.11
CA LEU A 302 -2.07 -8.41 -1.88
C LEU A 302 -1.04 -9.40 -1.35
N TYR A 303 -0.87 -9.54 -0.03
CA TYR A 303 0.08 -10.54 0.47
C TYR A 303 -0.41 -11.98 0.23
N MET A 304 -1.73 -12.19 0.19
CA MET A 304 -2.31 -13.47 -0.24
C MET A 304 -1.99 -13.74 -1.71
N LEU A 305 -2.23 -12.76 -2.58
CA LEU A 305 -2.10 -12.92 -4.03
C LEU A 305 -0.65 -13.18 -4.47
N ILE A 306 0.36 -12.56 -3.84
CA ILE A 306 1.75 -12.85 -4.21
C ILE A 306 2.18 -14.30 -3.93
N GLN A 307 1.46 -15.05 -3.08
CA GLN A 307 1.71 -16.48 -2.89
C GLN A 307 1.46 -17.30 -4.17
N ARG A 308 0.66 -16.76 -5.09
CA ARG A 308 0.38 -17.29 -6.43
C ARG A 308 1.05 -16.48 -7.55
N SER A 309 2.09 -15.70 -7.21
CA SER A 309 2.92 -14.96 -8.17
C SER A 309 3.47 -15.89 -9.25
N GLY A 310 3.20 -15.57 -10.52
CA GLY A 310 3.63 -16.36 -11.68
C GLY A 310 2.88 -17.68 -11.91
N THR A 311 1.91 -18.06 -11.06
CA THR A 311 1.22 -19.36 -11.12
C THR A 311 -0.30 -19.28 -10.95
N GLY A 312 -0.86 -18.08 -10.77
CA GLY A 312 -2.32 -17.88 -10.71
C GLY A 312 -2.72 -16.41 -10.67
N THR A 313 -2.07 -15.60 -9.83
CA THR A 313 -2.40 -14.17 -9.75
C THR A 313 -1.99 -13.44 -11.02
N LEU A 314 -2.88 -12.61 -11.55
CA LEU A 314 -2.60 -11.74 -12.68
C LEU A 314 -1.84 -10.49 -12.23
N THR A 315 -1.00 -9.95 -13.10
CA THR A 315 -0.29 -8.69 -12.84
C THR A 315 -1.27 -7.53 -12.69
N PRO A 316 -0.96 -6.50 -11.88
CA PRO A 316 -1.84 -5.33 -11.71
C PRO A 316 -2.20 -4.69 -13.05
N PRO A 317 -3.48 -4.70 -13.47
CA PRO A 317 -3.85 -4.29 -14.81
C PRO A 317 -3.63 -2.78 -14.98
N GLY A 318 -2.94 -2.40 -16.05
CA GLY A 318 -2.67 -1.00 -16.40
C GLY A 318 -1.48 -0.38 -15.69
N PHE A 319 -0.79 -1.15 -14.85
CA PHE A 319 0.55 -0.80 -14.38
C PHE A 319 1.58 -1.47 -15.31
N PRO A 320 2.55 -0.72 -15.84
CA PRO A 320 3.60 -1.30 -16.66
C PRO A 320 4.52 -2.18 -15.82
N ALA A 321 5.06 -3.23 -16.44
CA ALA A 321 6.06 -4.06 -15.79
C ALA A 321 7.29 -3.21 -15.37
N PRO A 322 7.87 -3.45 -14.18
CA PRO A 322 9.09 -2.79 -13.75
C PRO A 322 10.24 -3.12 -14.68
N LEU A 323 11.06 -2.11 -14.99
CA LEU A 323 12.26 -2.26 -15.81
C LEU A 323 13.43 -2.70 -14.94
N PHE A 324 13.34 -3.89 -14.32
CA PHE A 324 14.29 -4.34 -13.29
C PHE A 324 15.77 -4.18 -13.67
N PRO A 325 16.25 -4.53 -14.87
CA PRO A 325 17.66 -4.33 -15.24
C PRO A 325 18.11 -2.87 -15.18
N GLU A 326 17.24 -1.92 -15.52
CA GLU A 326 17.55 -0.50 -15.48
C GLU A 326 17.33 0.10 -14.09
N LEU A 327 16.34 -0.41 -13.34
CA LEU A 327 16.12 -0.03 -11.95
C LEU A 327 17.30 -0.42 -11.05
N VAL A 328 17.88 -1.61 -11.25
CA VAL A 328 19.10 -2.04 -10.54
C VAL A 328 20.25 -1.06 -10.80
N LYS A 329 20.46 -0.65 -12.05
CA LYS A 329 21.45 0.38 -12.40
C LYS A 329 21.14 1.72 -11.74
N GLN A 330 19.87 2.13 -11.70
CA GLN A 330 19.45 3.37 -11.03
C GLN A 330 19.71 3.31 -9.52
N TRP A 331 19.36 2.21 -8.86
CA TRP A 331 19.57 2.04 -7.43
C TRP A 331 21.05 1.99 -7.05
N ALA A 332 21.90 1.39 -7.89
CA ALA A 332 23.34 1.35 -7.70
C ALA A 332 24.02 2.74 -7.69
N LEU A 333 23.34 3.79 -8.13
CA LEU A 333 23.82 5.17 -8.03
C LEU A 333 23.70 5.75 -6.62
N THR A 334 22.92 5.11 -5.74
CA THR A 334 22.79 5.51 -4.35
C THR A 334 23.86 4.79 -3.53
N PRO A 335 24.85 5.50 -2.96
CA PRO A 335 25.90 4.85 -2.20
C PRO A 335 25.35 4.20 -0.91
N PRO A 336 26.07 3.23 -0.32
CA PRO A 336 25.79 2.79 1.04
C PRO A 336 26.07 3.92 2.05
N PRO A 337 25.48 3.88 3.25
CA PRO A 337 25.84 4.80 4.33
C PRO A 337 27.31 4.58 4.72
N THR A 338 28.00 5.65 5.12
CA THR A 338 29.42 5.59 5.52
C THR A 338 29.63 4.73 6.77
N GLU A 339 28.68 4.80 7.69
CA GLU A 339 28.63 3.98 8.90
C GLU A 339 27.47 2.99 8.77
N ALA A 340 27.57 1.80 9.38
CA ALA A 340 26.48 0.83 9.35
C ALA A 340 25.30 1.22 10.26
N THR A 341 25.58 1.99 11.32
CA THR A 341 24.61 2.36 12.35
C THR A 341 24.65 3.85 12.68
N VAL A 342 23.59 4.36 13.29
CA VAL A 342 23.50 5.70 13.89
C VAL A 342 23.06 5.60 15.34
N THR A 343 23.60 6.46 16.20
CA THR A 343 23.18 6.57 17.60
C THR A 343 21.98 7.51 17.71
N LEU A 344 20.91 7.07 18.36
CA LEU A 344 19.76 7.88 18.75
C LEU A 344 19.57 7.82 20.27
N GLY A 345 18.78 8.76 20.79
CA GLY A 345 18.50 8.86 22.21
C GLY A 345 19.70 9.31 23.06
N PRO A 346 19.51 9.48 24.38
CA PRO A 346 18.23 9.32 25.08
C PRO A 346 17.23 10.41 24.67
N ALA A 347 15.95 10.08 24.59
CA ALA A 347 14.89 11.00 24.17
C ALA A 347 13.53 10.58 24.73
N ASP A 348 12.65 11.56 24.94
CA ASP A 348 11.24 11.31 25.20
C ASP A 348 10.49 11.23 23.88
N VAL A 349 9.75 10.15 23.67
CA VAL A 349 8.99 9.87 22.45
C VAL A 349 7.51 9.90 22.77
N THR A 350 6.78 10.79 22.12
CA THR A 350 5.31 10.80 22.18
C THR A 350 4.74 9.74 21.25
N LEU A 351 3.87 8.87 21.75
CA LEU A 351 3.09 7.88 21.01
C LEU A 351 1.60 8.22 21.10
N GLY A 352 0.83 7.85 20.08
CA GLY A 352 -0.61 8.09 20.05
C GLY A 352 -1.00 9.57 19.92
N TRP A 353 -2.30 9.84 20.11
CA TRP A 353 -2.91 11.18 20.08
C TRP A 353 -4.19 11.24 20.91
N ASP A 354 -4.68 12.44 21.22
CA ASP A 354 -5.89 12.64 22.02
C ASP A 354 -7.16 12.76 21.14
N ASP A 355 -7.64 11.61 20.66
CA ASP A 355 -8.92 11.47 19.96
C ASP A 355 -9.59 10.12 20.28
N GLN A 356 -9.87 9.87 21.56
CA GLN A 356 -10.56 8.66 22.02
C GLN A 356 -11.99 8.59 21.46
N GLU A 357 -12.52 7.38 21.27
CA GLU A 357 -13.87 7.20 20.74
C GLU A 357 -14.96 7.66 21.73
N SER A 358 -14.77 7.43 23.04
CA SER A 358 -15.74 7.85 24.06
C SER A 358 -16.03 9.36 24.05
N ASP A 359 -15.07 10.20 23.65
CA ASP A 359 -15.26 11.65 23.46
C ASP A 359 -16.35 11.97 22.43
N ASP A 360 -16.60 11.08 21.46
CA ASP A 360 -17.63 11.27 20.44
C ASP A 360 -19.05 11.22 21.03
N LEU A 361 -19.20 10.70 22.25
CA LEU A 361 -20.47 10.58 22.97
C LEU A 361 -20.73 11.77 23.92
N LEU A 362 -19.71 12.57 24.20
CA LEU A 362 -19.83 13.74 25.07
C LEU A 362 -20.69 14.82 24.38
N PRO A 363 -21.80 15.28 24.98
CA PRO A 363 -22.70 16.26 24.35
C PRO A 363 -22.02 17.54 23.86
N GLU A 364 -21.02 18.02 24.60
CA GLU A 364 -20.23 19.23 24.32
C GLU A 364 -19.19 19.05 23.21
N LEU A 365 -18.86 17.80 22.86
CA LEU A 365 -17.92 17.45 21.79
C LEU A 365 -18.63 16.92 20.56
N LYS A 366 -19.80 16.28 20.68
CA LYS A 366 -20.52 15.56 19.62
C LYS A 366 -20.49 16.20 18.23
N TYR A 367 -20.67 17.52 18.13
CA TYR A 367 -20.72 18.25 16.86
C TYR A 367 -19.43 19.02 16.51
N LYS A 368 -18.35 18.85 17.28
CA LYS A 368 -17.03 19.45 17.01
C LYS A 368 -16.22 18.58 16.05
N THR A 369 -16.59 18.60 14.78
CA THR A 369 -16.01 17.78 13.71
C THR A 369 -14.91 18.45 12.90
N THR A 370 -14.69 19.76 13.09
CA THR A 370 -13.69 20.54 12.33
C THR A 370 -12.29 20.42 12.93
N ASN A 371 -11.26 20.52 12.07
CA ASN A 371 -9.84 20.42 12.46
C ASN A 371 -9.50 19.18 13.31
N ARG A 372 -10.02 18.02 12.91
CA ARG A 372 -9.88 16.76 13.65
C ARG A 372 -9.37 15.66 12.75
N GLY A 373 -8.43 14.86 13.29
CA GLY A 373 -8.07 13.57 12.76
C GLY A 373 -8.86 12.46 13.46
N TYR A 374 -9.08 11.34 12.77
CA TYR A 374 -9.63 10.13 13.35
C TYR A 374 -8.64 8.97 13.14
N GLY A 375 -8.62 8.03 14.07
CA GLY A 375 -7.78 6.82 14.01
C GLY A 375 -8.38 5.69 14.82
N TRP A 376 -7.63 4.59 14.87
CA TRP A 376 -8.06 3.40 15.58
C TRP A 376 -7.92 3.58 17.10
N ASP A 377 -8.65 2.77 17.87
CA ASP A 377 -8.66 2.81 19.32
C ASP A 377 -7.25 2.61 19.92
N ASN A 378 -6.46 1.70 19.35
CA ASN A 378 -5.08 1.44 19.80
C ASN A 378 -4.10 2.62 19.60
N GLU A 379 -4.52 3.69 18.94
CA GLU A 379 -3.72 4.89 18.69
C GLU A 379 -3.96 6.00 19.72
N SER A 380 -4.89 5.82 20.66
CA SER A 380 -5.28 6.83 21.65
C SER A 380 -5.36 6.24 23.06
N PRO A 381 -5.05 7.00 24.12
CA PRO A 381 -4.59 8.40 24.10
C PRO A 381 -3.11 8.60 23.74
N GLU A 382 -2.72 9.88 23.68
CA GLU A 382 -1.32 10.30 23.68
C GLU A 382 -0.61 9.82 24.96
N ARG A 383 0.62 9.35 24.81
CA ARG A 383 1.50 8.93 25.92
C ARG A 383 2.95 9.22 25.62
N THR A 384 3.73 9.58 26.62
CA THR A 384 5.18 9.82 26.50
C THR A 384 5.96 8.64 27.05
N VAL A 385 6.89 8.11 26.26
CA VAL A 385 7.79 7.01 26.63
C VAL A 385 9.22 7.49 26.58
N HIS A 386 9.98 7.29 27.66
CA HIS A 386 11.41 7.58 27.68
C HIS A 386 12.19 6.47 26.99
N VAL A 387 13.06 6.83 26.04
CA VAL A 387 13.95 5.93 25.32
C VAL A 387 15.39 6.26 25.69
N GLY A 388 16.16 5.23 26.06
CA GLY A 388 17.61 5.36 26.33
C GLY A 388 18.44 5.62 25.08
N ALA A 389 19.75 5.77 25.22
CA ALA A 389 20.64 5.79 24.07
C ALA A 389 20.76 4.38 23.46
N PHE A 390 20.65 4.30 22.13
CA PHE A 390 20.82 3.05 21.39
C PHE A 390 21.44 3.33 20.02
N ARG A 391 22.00 2.30 19.38
CA ARG A 391 22.44 2.36 17.99
C ARG A 391 21.47 1.60 17.10
N ALA A 392 21.04 2.21 16.00
CA ALA A 392 20.19 1.57 15.01
C ALA A 392 20.95 1.37 13.69
N SER A 393 20.81 0.19 13.07
CA SER A 393 21.23 0.01 11.68
C SER A 393 20.49 1.02 10.77
N TRP A 394 21.20 1.62 9.81
CA TRP A 394 20.61 2.61 8.92
C TRP A 394 19.52 2.05 8.00
N ARG A 395 19.66 0.79 7.60
CA ARG A 395 18.74 0.11 6.68
C ARG A 395 18.11 -1.11 7.38
N PRO A 396 16.86 -1.47 7.03
CA PRO A 396 16.32 -2.77 7.40
C PRO A 396 17.19 -3.90 6.84
N ILE A 397 17.04 -5.09 7.42
CA ILE A 397 17.73 -6.31 6.99
C ILE A 397 17.38 -6.56 5.52
N SER A 398 18.40 -6.70 4.67
CA SER A 398 18.21 -6.94 3.24
C SER A 398 18.02 -8.42 2.91
N ASN A 399 17.44 -8.71 1.74
CA ASN A 399 17.34 -10.10 1.25
C ASN A 399 18.71 -10.77 1.12
N GLY A 400 19.74 -10.04 0.66
CA GLY A 400 21.10 -10.57 0.50
C GLY A 400 21.72 -10.99 1.82
N GLU A 401 21.68 -10.10 2.82
CA GLU A 401 22.19 -10.38 4.16
C GLU A 401 21.44 -11.56 4.80
N TYR A 402 20.11 -11.55 4.72
CA TYR A 402 19.28 -12.61 5.28
C TYR A 402 19.47 -13.94 4.53
N LEU A 403 19.67 -13.95 3.21
CA LEU A 403 19.93 -15.17 2.44
C LEU A 403 21.25 -15.82 2.85
N ALA A 404 22.30 -15.01 3.03
CA ALA A 404 23.60 -15.50 3.49
C ALA A 404 23.48 -16.16 4.86
N TRP A 405 22.75 -15.53 5.79
CA TRP A 405 22.46 -16.09 7.11
C TRP A 405 21.59 -17.34 7.03
N TRP A 406 20.45 -17.29 6.34
CA TRP A 406 19.46 -18.35 6.23
C TRP A 406 20.05 -19.65 5.68
N ARG A 407 20.98 -19.57 4.72
CA ARG A 407 21.71 -20.74 4.18
C ARG A 407 22.56 -21.48 5.22
N THR A 408 22.90 -20.83 6.33
CA THR A 408 23.61 -21.48 7.45
C THR A 408 22.66 -22.13 8.46
N LYS A 409 21.35 -21.97 8.27
CA LYS A 409 20.30 -22.45 9.17
C LYS A 409 19.48 -23.56 8.52
N SER A 410 18.71 -24.25 9.35
CA SER A 410 17.70 -25.22 8.91
C SER A 410 16.30 -24.65 9.16
N LEU A 411 16.01 -23.50 8.54
CA LEU A 411 14.74 -22.78 8.68
C LEU A 411 13.89 -22.91 7.41
N PRO A 412 12.55 -22.84 7.51
CA PRO A 412 11.69 -22.71 6.34
C PRO A 412 12.08 -21.51 5.47
N ILE A 413 11.86 -21.62 4.15
CA ILE A 413 12.00 -20.47 3.25
C ILE A 413 10.98 -19.39 3.64
N PRO A 414 11.36 -18.10 3.71
CA PRO A 414 10.41 -17.00 3.91
C PRO A 414 9.27 -17.03 2.90
N ALA A 415 8.03 -16.74 3.31
CA ALA A 415 6.88 -16.76 2.41
C ALA A 415 6.94 -15.67 1.32
N SER A 416 7.77 -14.65 1.50
CA SER A 416 8.09 -13.65 0.47
C SER A 416 8.99 -14.20 -0.64
N TRP A 417 9.61 -15.37 -0.45
CA TRP A 417 10.50 -16.01 -1.40
C TRP A 417 9.85 -17.24 -2.05
N VAL A 418 10.50 -17.72 -3.11
CA VAL A 418 10.18 -18.98 -3.77
C VAL A 418 11.46 -19.60 -4.30
N GLU A 419 11.58 -20.91 -4.20
CA GLU A 419 12.65 -21.65 -4.89
C GLU A 419 12.12 -22.14 -6.24
N LYS A 420 12.82 -21.79 -7.32
CA LYS A 420 12.50 -22.24 -8.66
C LYS A 420 13.78 -22.69 -9.35
N ASP A 421 13.79 -23.91 -9.86
CA ASP A 421 14.94 -24.50 -10.57
C ASP A 421 16.26 -24.45 -9.77
N GLY A 422 16.17 -24.54 -8.43
CA GLY A 422 17.31 -24.46 -7.51
C GLY A 422 17.77 -23.05 -7.15
N GLU A 423 17.09 -22.01 -7.67
CA GLU A 423 17.38 -20.61 -7.39
C GLU A 423 16.35 -20.02 -6.42
N ILE A 424 16.84 -19.27 -5.42
CA ILE A 424 16.00 -18.50 -4.50
C ILE A 424 15.63 -17.18 -5.17
N MET A 425 14.34 -16.93 -5.30
CA MET A 425 13.76 -15.74 -5.91
C MET A 425 12.81 -15.05 -4.94
N VAL A 426 12.59 -13.75 -5.14
CA VAL A 426 11.65 -12.93 -4.34
C VAL A 426 10.35 -12.76 -5.11
N ARG A 427 9.21 -13.03 -4.47
CA ARG A 427 7.88 -12.89 -5.08
C ARG A 427 7.54 -11.42 -5.27
N THR A 428 6.98 -11.08 -6.42
CA THR A 428 6.41 -9.74 -6.70
C THR A 428 5.04 -9.86 -7.35
N ALA A 429 4.30 -8.76 -7.47
CA ALA A 429 3.05 -8.72 -8.24
C ALA A 429 3.25 -8.97 -9.75
N PHE A 430 4.49 -8.90 -10.26
CA PHE A 430 4.86 -9.13 -11.66
C PHE A 430 5.53 -10.49 -11.92
N GLY A 431 5.52 -11.38 -10.92
CA GLY A 431 6.26 -12.65 -10.96
C GLY A 431 7.47 -12.65 -10.03
N PRO A 432 8.06 -13.82 -9.72
CA PRO A 432 9.29 -13.88 -8.96
C PRO A 432 10.47 -13.24 -9.70
N VAL A 433 11.34 -12.56 -8.97
CA VAL A 433 12.59 -11.95 -9.48
C VAL A 433 13.80 -12.56 -8.78
N GLY A 434 14.93 -12.60 -9.48
CA GLY A 434 16.18 -13.13 -8.92
C GLY A 434 16.77 -12.22 -7.84
N MET A 435 17.69 -12.77 -7.07
CA MET A 435 18.43 -12.02 -6.05
C MET A 435 19.30 -10.91 -6.68
N ASP A 436 19.74 -11.04 -7.93
CA ASP A 436 20.42 -9.97 -8.68
C ASP A 436 19.60 -8.67 -8.77
N VAL A 437 18.26 -8.77 -8.65
CA VAL A 437 17.35 -7.64 -8.58
C VAL A 437 17.02 -7.24 -7.14
N ALA A 438 16.73 -8.24 -6.30
CA ALA A 438 16.09 -8.03 -4.99
C ALA A 438 17.06 -8.06 -3.80
N GLU A 439 18.35 -8.30 -4.00
CA GLU A 439 19.36 -8.47 -2.94
C GLU A 439 19.32 -7.32 -1.92
N GLN A 440 19.21 -6.08 -2.39
CA GLN A 440 19.25 -4.88 -1.56
C GLN A 440 17.87 -4.44 -1.04
N TRP A 441 16.79 -5.16 -1.39
CA TRP A 441 15.46 -4.89 -0.86
C TRP A 441 15.35 -5.39 0.59
N PRO A 442 14.52 -4.78 1.43
CA PRO A 442 14.23 -5.34 2.74
C PRO A 442 13.65 -6.75 2.61
N VAL A 443 14.17 -7.69 3.40
CA VAL A 443 13.58 -9.03 3.51
C VAL A 443 12.26 -8.94 4.28
N MET A 444 11.27 -9.73 3.86
CA MET A 444 10.00 -9.86 4.58
C MET A 444 9.89 -11.28 5.13
N ALA A 445 9.79 -11.41 6.45
CA ALA A 445 9.80 -12.68 7.17
C ALA A 445 9.09 -12.55 8.53
N ALA A 446 8.82 -13.68 9.18
CA ALA A 446 8.25 -13.72 10.53
C ALA A 446 9.19 -13.08 11.58
N TYR A 447 8.60 -12.52 12.64
CA TYR A 447 9.33 -11.89 13.75
C TYR A 447 10.38 -12.84 14.33
N ASP A 448 10.03 -14.09 14.60
CA ASP A 448 10.93 -15.05 15.29
C ASP A 448 12.25 -15.24 14.57
N HIS A 449 12.21 -15.32 13.24
CA HIS A 449 13.43 -15.49 12.45
C HIS A 449 14.25 -14.20 12.38
N MET A 450 13.59 -13.04 12.35
CA MET A 450 14.29 -11.75 12.39
C MET A 450 14.91 -11.47 13.76
N GLU A 451 14.23 -11.87 14.83
CA GLU A 451 14.76 -11.77 16.19
C GLU A 451 15.99 -12.67 16.35
N MET A 452 15.94 -13.90 15.80
CA MET A 452 17.08 -14.81 15.77
C MET A 452 18.26 -14.25 14.98
N TYR A 453 18.00 -13.68 13.79
CA TYR A 453 19.01 -12.98 12.99
C TYR A 453 19.64 -11.81 13.76
N ALA A 454 18.82 -10.96 14.39
CA ALA A 454 19.28 -9.80 15.16
C ALA A 454 20.17 -10.21 16.34
N LYS A 455 19.77 -11.25 17.09
CA LYS A 455 20.54 -11.80 18.22
C LYS A 455 21.90 -12.33 17.80
N GLU A 456 22.00 -12.99 16.65
CA GLU A 456 23.29 -13.50 16.15
C GLU A 456 24.26 -12.39 15.71
N LEU A 457 23.74 -11.22 15.34
CA LEU A 457 24.56 -10.03 15.13
C LEU A 457 24.94 -9.31 16.45
N GLY A 458 24.52 -9.84 17.60
CA GLY A 458 24.72 -9.21 18.90
C GLY A 458 23.78 -8.04 19.17
N GLY A 459 22.70 -7.91 18.39
CA GLY A 459 21.68 -6.88 18.56
C GLY A 459 20.31 -7.47 18.92
N ARG A 460 19.27 -6.67 18.70
CA ARG A 460 17.85 -7.02 18.92
C ARG A 460 16.95 -6.26 17.95
N LEU A 461 15.67 -6.61 17.92
CA LEU A 461 14.65 -5.77 17.27
C LEU A 461 14.29 -4.58 18.18
N PRO A 462 14.02 -3.39 17.61
CA PRO A 462 13.70 -2.19 18.39
C PRO A 462 12.38 -2.34 19.14
N THR A 463 12.22 -1.63 20.24
CA THR A 463 10.90 -1.37 20.84
C THR A 463 10.08 -0.42 19.95
N GLU A 464 8.76 -0.33 20.18
CA GLU A 464 7.87 0.60 19.47
C GLU A 464 8.39 2.04 19.55
N ALA A 465 8.80 2.49 20.74
CA ALA A 465 9.29 3.85 20.94
C ALA A 465 10.66 4.11 20.27
N GLU A 466 11.59 3.14 20.30
CA GLU A 466 12.87 3.24 19.59
C GLU A 466 12.69 3.31 18.08
N LEU A 467 11.83 2.45 17.53
CA LEU A 467 11.55 2.46 16.10
C LEU A 467 10.84 3.76 15.70
N ARG A 468 9.86 4.24 16.48
CA ARG A 468 9.20 5.53 16.25
C ARG A 468 10.20 6.68 16.23
N LEU A 469 11.16 6.71 17.16
CA LEU A 469 12.22 7.72 17.18
C LEU A 469 13.07 7.68 15.91
N PHE A 470 13.45 6.48 15.45
CA PHE A 470 14.17 6.33 14.19
C PHE A 470 13.34 6.83 13.00
N LEU A 471 12.07 6.42 12.91
CA LEU A 471 11.18 6.79 11.83
C LEU A 471 10.91 8.31 11.78
N ASP A 472 10.74 8.96 12.94
CA ASP A 472 10.60 10.42 13.03
C ASP A 472 11.84 11.17 12.56
N THR A 473 13.01 10.61 12.84
CA THR A 473 14.29 11.27 12.57
C THR A 473 14.76 11.04 11.13
N TYR A 474 14.63 9.82 10.63
CA TYR A 474 15.34 9.34 9.44
C TYR A 474 14.47 8.75 8.33
N ASN A 475 13.20 8.41 8.57
CA ASN A 475 12.37 7.84 7.50
C ASN A 475 11.74 8.94 6.65
N THR A 476 11.62 8.70 5.35
CA THR A 476 10.86 9.56 4.44
C THR A 476 9.48 8.99 4.16
N GLY A 477 8.47 9.86 4.12
CA GLY A 477 7.09 9.48 3.85
C GLY A 477 6.69 9.59 2.38
N TYR A 478 5.40 9.42 2.10
CA TYR A 478 4.82 9.60 0.77
C TYR A 478 5.01 11.01 0.20
N GLU A 479 5.06 12.03 1.07
CA GLU A 479 5.37 13.44 0.73
C GLU A 479 6.78 13.65 0.19
N GLU A 480 7.64 12.64 0.31
CA GLU A 480 9.04 12.65 -0.10
C GLU A 480 9.27 11.42 -1.00
N ASP A 481 10.32 10.64 -0.76
CA ASP A 481 10.69 9.46 -1.54
C ASP A 481 10.26 8.10 -0.92
N GLY A 482 9.43 8.10 0.14
CA GLY A 482 8.93 6.87 0.78
C GLY A 482 8.21 5.91 -0.16
N ASN A 483 8.53 4.61 -0.10
CA ASN A 483 7.91 3.59 -0.95
C ASN A 483 6.59 3.09 -0.34
N VAL A 484 5.55 3.92 -0.39
CA VAL A 484 4.19 3.62 0.09
C VAL A 484 3.16 4.09 -0.94
N GLY A 485 1.88 3.74 -0.76
CA GLY A 485 0.80 4.24 -1.59
C GLY A 485 0.83 3.76 -3.04
N PHE A 486 1.30 2.52 -3.28
CA PHE A 486 1.42 1.92 -4.61
C PHE A 486 2.36 2.68 -5.55
N ARG A 487 3.31 3.44 -4.98
CA ARG A 487 4.39 4.08 -5.77
C ARG A 487 5.16 3.05 -6.59
N ASN A 488 5.44 1.91 -5.97
CA ASN A 488 5.90 0.70 -6.63
C ASN A 488 5.02 -0.46 -6.16
N TRP A 489 4.97 -1.53 -6.97
CA TRP A 489 4.29 -2.79 -6.65
C TRP A 489 5.26 -3.86 -6.16
N HIS A 490 6.37 -3.42 -5.60
CA HIS A 490 7.44 -4.23 -5.04
C HIS A 490 8.26 -3.38 -4.05
N PRO A 491 9.02 -4.01 -3.14
CA PRO A 491 10.01 -3.31 -2.35
C PRO A 491 11.08 -2.63 -3.22
N VAL A 492 11.76 -1.64 -2.66
CA VAL A 492 12.93 -1.00 -3.27
C VAL A 492 14.08 -1.00 -2.27
N PRO A 493 15.35 -0.79 -2.70
CA PRO A 493 16.44 -0.64 -1.75
C PRO A 493 16.22 0.53 -0.79
N ALA A 494 16.49 0.31 0.50
CA ALA A 494 16.42 1.37 1.50
C ALA A 494 17.52 2.42 1.27
N THR A 495 17.21 3.70 1.47
CA THR A 495 18.12 4.82 1.15
C THR A 495 18.57 5.64 2.36
N ALA A 496 18.02 5.37 3.55
CA ALA A 496 18.40 6.08 4.77
C ALA A 496 19.90 5.94 5.08
N GLY A 497 20.50 7.02 5.59
CA GLY A 497 21.89 7.08 6.04
C GLY A 497 22.91 7.59 5.03
N VAL A 498 22.53 7.83 3.78
CA VAL A 498 23.41 8.48 2.80
C VAL A 498 23.74 9.89 3.28
N ASP A 499 25.03 10.16 3.54
CA ASP A 499 25.50 11.37 4.22
C ASP A 499 24.78 11.67 5.55
N GLY A 500 24.31 10.64 6.26
CA GLY A 500 23.53 10.79 7.50
C GLY A 500 22.12 11.37 7.30
N LYS A 501 21.59 11.35 6.07
CA LYS A 501 20.28 11.92 5.72
C LYS A 501 19.15 10.90 5.82
N ARG A 502 17.93 11.44 5.79
CA ARG A 502 16.69 10.68 5.74
C ARG A 502 16.59 9.87 4.44
N GLY A 503 15.84 8.77 4.47
CA GLY A 503 15.52 8.00 3.27
C GLY A 503 14.41 6.97 3.51
N THR A 504 13.99 6.32 2.44
CA THR A 504 12.94 5.29 2.48
C THR A 504 13.49 4.02 3.13
N ASN A 505 12.65 3.30 3.87
CA ASN A 505 12.96 1.97 4.40
C ASN A 505 12.78 0.84 3.36
N GLY A 506 12.36 1.17 2.14
CA GLY A 506 12.17 0.21 1.06
C GLY A 506 10.71 -0.25 0.88
N GLY A 507 9.79 0.18 1.74
CA GLY A 507 8.35 -0.06 1.59
C GLY A 507 7.88 -1.32 2.31
N VAL A 508 8.25 -1.45 3.58
CA VAL A 508 7.81 -2.52 4.47
C VAL A 508 7.42 -1.93 5.83
N TRP A 509 6.47 -2.57 6.50
CA TRP A 509 6.36 -2.42 7.96
C TRP A 509 7.64 -2.96 8.61
N GLU A 510 8.00 -2.51 9.79
CA GLU A 510 9.16 -3.01 10.53
C GLU A 510 8.71 -3.59 11.87
N TRP A 511 9.13 -4.82 12.16
CA TRP A 511 8.88 -5.48 13.44
C TRP A 511 9.46 -4.70 14.62
N THR A 512 8.70 -4.67 15.71
CA THR A 512 9.18 -4.23 17.02
C THR A 512 9.15 -5.41 18.00
N SER A 513 9.95 -5.34 19.05
CA SER A 513 9.90 -6.27 20.20
C SER A 513 8.77 -5.95 21.18
N THR A 514 7.95 -4.93 20.89
CA THR A 514 6.83 -4.52 21.73
C THR A 514 5.61 -5.35 21.38
N LYS A 515 5.15 -6.15 22.34
CA LYS A 515 3.89 -6.88 22.22
C LYS A 515 2.74 -5.92 22.00
N PHE A 516 1.79 -6.31 21.16
CA PHE A 516 0.54 -5.58 21.02
C PHE A 516 -0.34 -5.86 22.24
N ASP A 517 -0.44 -4.86 23.10
CA ASP A 517 -1.18 -4.91 24.36
C ASP A 517 -1.84 -3.56 24.64
N THR A 518 -2.68 -3.53 25.66
CA THR A 518 -3.26 -2.31 26.21
C THR A 518 -2.17 -1.39 26.79
N HIS A 519 -2.56 -0.15 27.05
CA HIS A 519 -1.74 0.84 27.72
C HIS A 519 -2.63 1.70 28.62
N ASP A 520 -2.00 2.54 29.44
CA ASP A 520 -2.73 3.46 30.31
C ASP A 520 -3.76 4.26 29.52
N ASP A 521 -4.96 4.37 30.12
CA ASP A 521 -6.11 5.10 29.60
C ASP A 521 -6.63 4.62 28.23
N PHE A 522 -6.27 3.41 27.78
CA PHE A 522 -6.83 2.80 26.57
C PHE A 522 -8.37 2.67 26.65
N ASP A 523 -9.04 3.15 25.60
CA ASP A 523 -10.50 3.14 25.46
C ASP A 523 -10.91 2.30 24.23
N PRO A 524 -11.41 1.06 24.41
CA PRO A 524 -11.72 0.17 23.29
C PRO A 524 -12.88 0.68 22.44
N THR A 525 -12.81 0.47 21.14
CA THR A 525 -13.87 0.89 20.22
C THR A 525 -15.23 0.22 20.52
N SER A 526 -16.30 1.01 20.47
CA SER A 526 -17.70 0.54 20.49
C SER A 526 -18.33 0.46 19.09
N ILE A 527 -17.66 1.05 18.09
CA ILE A 527 -18.02 0.95 16.66
C ILE A 527 -17.69 -0.46 16.15
N PHE A 528 -16.41 -0.86 16.22
CA PHE A 528 -15.92 -2.16 15.76
C PHE A 528 -15.36 -2.99 16.94
N VAL A 529 -16.27 -3.45 17.79
CA VAL A 529 -15.94 -4.20 19.01
C VAL A 529 -14.98 -5.37 18.70
N GLY A 530 -13.87 -5.42 19.43
CA GLY A 530 -12.83 -6.44 19.28
C GLY A 530 -11.75 -6.11 18.25
N TYR A 531 -11.76 -4.92 17.62
CA TYR A 531 -10.74 -4.54 16.63
C TYR A 531 -9.31 -4.61 17.17
N SER A 532 -9.07 -4.06 18.37
CA SER A 532 -7.75 -4.15 19.03
C SER A 532 -7.75 -5.11 20.20
N SER A 533 -8.77 -5.05 21.06
CA SER A 533 -8.77 -5.78 22.34
C SER A 533 -8.77 -7.29 22.22
N ASP A 534 -9.25 -7.86 21.11
CA ASP A 534 -9.19 -9.31 20.89
C ASP A 534 -7.74 -9.80 20.71
N PHE A 535 -6.81 -8.91 20.31
CA PHE A 535 -5.42 -9.25 19.98
C PHE A 535 -4.43 -8.86 21.10
N PHE A 536 -4.92 -8.49 22.28
CA PHE A 536 -4.10 -8.33 23.50
C PHE A 536 -3.85 -9.70 24.16
N ASP A 537 -3.26 -10.59 23.38
CA ASP A 537 -3.19 -12.04 23.63
C ASP A 537 -1.76 -12.53 23.87
N ASN A 538 -0.80 -11.61 23.98
CA ASN A 538 0.64 -11.86 24.17
C ASN A 538 1.39 -12.49 22.99
N VAL A 539 0.74 -12.75 21.86
CA VAL A 539 1.39 -13.36 20.68
C VAL A 539 1.53 -12.39 19.51
N HIS A 540 0.80 -11.28 19.54
CA HIS A 540 0.94 -10.20 18.57
C HIS A 540 2.08 -9.24 18.94
N GLN A 541 2.81 -8.78 17.92
CA GLN A 541 3.85 -7.74 18.02
C GLN A 541 3.40 -6.50 17.24
N VAL A 542 3.75 -5.32 17.75
CA VAL A 542 3.54 -4.06 17.05
C VAL A 542 4.51 -3.95 15.87
N VAL A 543 4.01 -3.45 14.74
CA VAL A 543 4.80 -3.12 13.56
C VAL A 543 4.50 -1.68 13.13
N LEU A 544 5.53 -0.94 12.69
CA LEU A 544 5.42 0.48 12.30
C LEU A 544 5.98 0.73 10.88
N GLY A 545 5.58 1.84 10.24
CA GLY A 545 6.23 2.38 9.03
C GLY A 545 5.42 2.36 7.74
N GLY A 546 4.51 1.38 7.55
CA GLY A 546 3.77 1.22 6.29
C GLY A 546 4.54 0.48 5.20
N SER A 547 3.84 -0.28 4.36
CA SER A 547 4.42 -0.99 3.21
C SER A 547 4.15 -0.26 1.89
N TYR A 548 4.75 -0.75 0.80
CA TYR A 548 4.45 -0.27 -0.55
C TYR A 548 2.97 -0.42 -0.93
N ALA A 549 2.25 -1.33 -0.26
CA ALA A 549 0.82 -1.59 -0.44
C ALA A 549 -0.08 -0.81 0.53
N THR A 550 0.48 -0.10 1.50
CA THR A 550 -0.30 0.72 2.45
C THR A 550 -0.63 2.08 1.83
N ILE A 551 -1.89 2.53 1.89
CA ILE A 551 -2.30 3.83 1.32
C ILE A 551 -1.65 5.00 2.09
N PRO A 552 -1.40 6.16 1.45
CA PRO A 552 -0.68 7.26 2.09
C PRO A 552 -1.29 7.74 3.41
N ARG A 553 -2.62 7.72 3.53
CA ARG A 553 -3.32 8.14 4.75
C ARG A 553 -2.97 7.28 5.97
N GLN A 554 -2.85 5.96 5.80
CA GLN A 554 -2.47 5.03 6.87
C GLN A 554 -0.97 5.09 7.11
N ALA A 555 -0.15 5.01 6.06
CA ALA A 555 1.31 5.02 6.18
C ALA A 555 1.86 6.36 6.70
N GLY A 556 1.18 7.47 6.39
CA GLY A 556 1.56 8.82 6.80
C GLY A 556 1.03 9.23 8.17
N ARG A 557 0.09 8.47 8.77
CA ARG A 557 -0.40 8.76 10.11
C ARG A 557 0.63 8.28 11.13
N ARG A 558 1.29 9.22 11.79
CA ARG A 558 2.37 8.96 12.76
C ARG A 558 1.97 7.97 13.86
N THR A 559 0.70 8.00 14.26
CA THR A 559 0.12 7.18 15.34
C THR A 559 -0.31 5.79 14.90
N ALA A 560 -0.33 5.48 13.59
CA ALA A 560 -0.82 4.20 13.09
C ALA A 560 0.02 3.04 13.64
N ARG A 561 -0.66 2.11 14.33
CA ARG A 561 -0.07 0.87 14.86
C ARG A 561 -0.72 -0.29 14.12
N ASN A 562 0.11 -1.10 13.46
CA ASN A 562 -0.32 -2.37 12.91
C ASN A 562 0.26 -3.49 13.77
N PHE A 563 -0.28 -4.69 13.67
CA PHE A 563 0.11 -5.81 14.53
C PHE A 563 -0.10 -7.15 13.83
N TYR A 564 0.78 -8.10 14.12
CA TYR A 564 0.73 -9.45 13.59
C TYR A 564 1.30 -10.43 14.61
N GLN A 565 0.84 -11.68 14.58
CA GLN A 565 1.42 -12.76 15.39
C GLN A 565 2.91 -12.93 15.04
N HIS A 566 3.74 -13.18 16.04
CA HIS A 566 5.20 -13.23 15.90
C HIS A 566 5.69 -14.24 14.83
N ASN A 567 5.00 -15.36 14.67
CA ASN A 567 5.30 -16.40 13.70
C ASN A 567 4.55 -16.26 12.36
N TYR A 568 3.73 -15.20 12.16
CA TYR A 568 2.99 -15.00 10.91
C TYR A 568 3.93 -14.58 9.76
N PRO A 569 4.14 -15.41 8.72
CA PRO A 569 5.25 -15.22 7.78
C PRO A 569 4.87 -14.41 6.53
N TYR A 570 3.58 -14.08 6.35
CA TYR A 570 3.06 -13.60 5.06
C TYR A 570 2.94 -12.08 4.97
N ALA A 571 2.89 -11.38 6.10
CA ALA A 571 2.68 -9.93 6.11
C ALA A 571 3.87 -9.16 5.48
N TRP A 572 3.63 -7.91 5.08
CA TRP A 572 4.63 -7.03 4.48
C TRP A 572 5.59 -6.43 5.51
N VAL A 573 6.18 -7.29 6.36
CA VAL A 573 6.94 -6.87 7.54
C VAL A 573 8.40 -7.30 7.43
N GLY A 574 9.26 -6.28 7.40
CA GLY A 574 10.71 -6.30 7.52
C GLY A 574 11.19 -6.18 8.97
N GLY A 575 12.50 -6.00 9.16
CA GLY A 575 13.07 -5.78 10.48
C GLY A 575 14.35 -4.99 10.43
N ARG A 576 14.67 -4.33 11.53
CA ARG A 576 15.88 -3.53 11.72
C ARG A 576 16.56 -3.96 13.00
N VAL A 577 17.88 -4.05 12.95
CA VAL A 577 18.67 -4.39 14.13
C VAL A 577 19.05 -3.11 14.88
N VAL A 578 18.84 -3.13 16.19
CA VAL A 578 19.36 -2.13 17.12
C VAL A 578 20.27 -2.78 18.15
N TYR A 579 21.13 -1.96 18.75
CA TYR A 579 22.13 -2.36 19.72
C TYR A 579 22.07 -1.43 20.92
N ASP A 580 22.14 -2.01 22.12
CA ASP A 580 22.25 -1.23 23.34
C ASP A 580 23.61 -0.51 23.38
N VAL A 581 23.62 0.71 23.93
CA VAL A 581 24.86 1.47 24.18
C VAL A 581 25.15 1.34 25.67
N GLU A 582 26.38 0.97 26.04
CA GLU A 582 26.80 0.96 27.44
C GLU A 582 26.69 2.39 28.01
N ALA A 583 26.04 2.51 29.16
CA ALA A 583 25.76 3.78 29.83
C ALA A 583 27.01 4.46 30.40
#